data_AF-A0A657ITU1-F1
#
_entry.id   AF-A0A657ITU1-F1
#
_cell.length_a   1.000
_cell.length_b   1.000
_cell.length_c   1.000
_cell.angle_alpha   90.00
_cell.angle_beta   90.00
_cell.angle_gamma   90.00
#
_symmetry.space_group_name_H-M   'P 1'
#
loop_
_entity.id
_entity.type
_entity.pdbx_description
1 polymer ?
#
loop_
_entity_poly.entity_id
_entity_poly.type
_entity_poly.pdbx_seq_one_letter_code
_entity_poly.pdbx_strand_id
1 'polypeptide(L)' 'MGICEGRDYGDNSKASVMTRGLAETTRLALALGGRPETMAGLAGMGDLVATCSSPLSRNHTAGRLLGAGLSEAEVARA' A
#
# COMPACT_ATOMS: atom_id res chain seq x y z
N MET A 1 5.86 -1.71 -2.55
CA MET A 1 4.48 -1.43 -3.00
C MET A 1 4.19 -2.49 -4.04
N GLY A 2 3.38 -3.49 -3.69
CA GLY A 2 3.34 -4.76 -4.43
C GLY A 2 3.17 -4.60 -5.94
N ILE A 3 2.07 -3.97 -6.37
CA ILE A 3 1.76 -3.82 -7.82
C ILE A 3 2.86 -3.05 -8.57
N CYS A 4 3.40 -1.98 -7.97
CA CYS A 4 4.49 -1.22 -8.57
C CYS A 4 5.74 -2.09 -8.75
N GLU A 5 6.06 -2.93 -7.77
CA GLU A 5 7.20 -3.84 -7.86
C GLU A 5 6.98 -4.94 -8.90
N GLY A 6 5.78 -5.52 -8.98
CA GLY A 6 5.44 -6.49 -10.03
C GLY A 6 5.45 -5.91 -11.44
N ARG A 7 5.45 -4.58 -11.57
CA ARG A 7 5.53 -3.82 -12.84
C ARG A 7 6.92 -3.23 -13.09
N ASP A 8 7.91 -3.58 -12.28
CA ASP A 8 9.28 -3.04 -12.32
C ASP A 8 9.36 -1.51 -12.21
N TYR A 9 8.45 -0.90 -11.46
CA TYR A 9 8.49 0.54 -11.19
C TYR A 9 9.46 0.88 -10.04
N GLY A 10 10.22 1.96 -10.23
CA GLY A 10 11.19 2.45 -9.26
C GLY A 10 10.58 3.13 -8.03
N ASP A 11 11.46 3.56 -7.11
CA ASP A 11 11.09 4.11 -5.80
C ASP A 11 10.22 5.36 -5.88
N ASN A 12 10.43 6.23 -6.87
CA ASN A 12 9.62 7.44 -7.05
C ASN A 12 8.14 7.12 -7.32
N SER A 13 7.87 6.12 -8.16
CA SER A 13 6.51 5.65 -8.42
C SER A 13 5.89 5.05 -7.16
N LYS A 14 6.65 4.23 -6.41
CA LYS A 14 6.19 3.64 -5.15
C LYS A 14 5.84 4.73 -4.12
N ALA A 15 6.72 5.73 -3.95
CA ALA A 15 6.51 6.86 -3.06
C ALA A 15 5.27 7.67 -3.45
N SER A 16 5.10 7.96 -4.75
CA SER A 16 3.93 8.67 -5.26
C SER A 16 2.62 7.97 -4.89
N VAL A 17 2.53 6.65 -5.11
CA VAL A 17 1.31 5.90 -4.77
C VAL A 17 1.10 5.84 -3.26
N MET A 18 2.14 5.67 -2.44
CA MET A 18 2.01 5.71 -0.97
C MET A 18 1.49 7.06 -0.49
N THR A 19 2.04 8.18 -0.96
CA THR A 19 1.59 9.54 -0.57
C THR A 19 0.14 9.79 -0.98
N ARG A 20 -0.28 9.35 -2.17
CA ARG A 20 -1.67 9.45 -2.63
C ARG A 20 -2.61 8.59 -1.77
N GLY A 21 -2.21 7.35 -1.48
CA GLY A 21 -2.95 6.45 -0.60
C GLY A 21 -3.14 7.02 0.81
N LEU A 22 -2.09 7.62 1.40
CA LEU A 22 -2.20 8.29 2.69
C LEU A 22 -3.20 9.45 2.66
N ALA A 23 -3.18 10.26 1.60
CA ALA A 23 -4.13 11.36 1.46
C ALA A 23 -5.58 10.85 1.34
N GLU A 24 -5.80 9.74 0.64
CA GLU A 24 -7.11 9.09 0.51
C GLU A 24 -7.61 8.53 1.84
N THR A 25 -6.79 7.75 2.54
CA THR A 25 -7.16 7.18 3.85
C THR A 25 -7.33 8.28 4.90
N THR A 26 -6.57 9.38 4.82
CA THR A 26 -6.76 10.54 5.71
C THR A 26 -8.11 11.20 5.48
N ARG A 27 -8.51 11.44 4.22
CA ARG A 27 -9.84 12.01 3.92
C ARG A 27 -10.96 11.10 4.43
N LEU A 28 -10.83 9.78 4.26
CA LEU A 28 -11.79 8.82 4.78
C LEU A 28 -11.85 8.86 6.32
N ALA A 29 -10.70 8.83 6.99
CA ALA A 29 -10.63 8.89 8.45
C ALA A 29 -11.31 10.15 8.99
N LEU A 30 -11.03 11.32 8.41
CA LEU A 30 -11.66 12.59 8.80
C LEU A 30 -13.18 12.57 8.60
N ALA A 31 -13.67 12.02 7.48
CA ALA A 31 -15.10 11.88 7.22
C ALA A 31 -15.81 10.98 8.24
N LEU A 32 -15.08 10.04 8.86
CA LEU A 32 -15.56 9.15 9.92
C LEU A 32 -15.34 9.69 11.34
N GLY A 33 -14.91 10.96 11.49
CA GLY A 33 -14.65 11.58 12.80
C GLY A 33 -13.27 11.29 13.38
N GLY A 34 -12.37 10.71 12.58
CA GLY A 34 -10.98 10.50 12.93
C GLY A 34 -10.17 11.81 12.98
N ARG A 35 -8.95 11.70 13.49
CA ARG A 35 -8.04 12.84 13.68
C ARG A 35 -6.88 12.81 12.67
N PRO A 36 -6.49 13.96 12.09
CA PRO A 36 -5.41 14.00 11.11
C PRO A 36 -4.05 13.63 11.73
N GLU A 37 -3.82 13.93 13.01
CA GLU A 37 -2.57 13.58 13.69
C GLU A 37 -2.38 12.06 13.83
N THR A 38 -3.48 11.30 13.94
CA THR A 38 -3.42 9.83 13.95
C THR A 38 -2.90 9.29 12.61
N MET A 39 -3.31 9.90 11.51
CA MET A 39 -2.90 9.49 10.16
C MET A 39 -1.44 9.88 9.87
N ALA A 40 -0.97 10.99 10.42
CA ALA A 40 0.44 11.37 10.36
C ALA A 40 1.33 10.52 11.28
N GLY A 41 0.76 9.87 12.30
CA GLY A 41 1.47 9.06 13.29
C GLY A 41 1.75 7.61 12.85
N LEU A 42 2.14 6.78 13.83
CA LEU A 42 2.53 5.38 13.61
C LEU A 42 1.39 4.54 13.01
N ALA A 43 0.14 4.79 13.41
CA ALA A 43 -1.01 4.05 12.91
C ALA A 43 -1.37 4.35 11.44
N GLY A 44 -0.98 5.52 10.92
CA GLY A 44 -1.22 5.89 9.53
C GLY A 44 0.04 5.77 8.67
N MET A 45 0.88 6.81 8.67
CA MET A 45 2.12 6.83 7.90
C MET A 45 3.06 5.68 8.24
N GLY A 46 3.23 5.39 9.54
CA GLY A 46 4.16 4.34 10.01
C GLY A 46 3.78 2.96 9.46
N ASP A 47 2.54 2.53 9.73
CA ASP A 47 2.03 1.24 9.28
C ASP A 47 1.94 1.15 7.76
N LEU A 48 1.57 2.25 7.08
CA LEU A 48 1.56 2.32 5.62
C LEU A 48 2.95 2.05 5.04
N VAL A 49 3.98 2.74 5.51
CA VAL A 49 5.36 2.54 5.02
C VAL A 49 5.85 1.13 5.33
N ALA A 50 5.61 0.64 6.54
CA ALA A 50 6.01 -0.71 6.96
C ALA A 50 5.36 -1.79 6.09
N THR A 51 4.04 -1.72 5.90
CA THR A 51 3.28 -2.69 5.12
C THR A 51 3.57 -2.60 3.63
N CYS A 52 3.68 -1.40 3.07
CA CYS A 52 3.91 -1.20 1.65
C CYS A 52 5.38 -1.45 1.24
N SER A 53 6.34 -1.49 2.16
CA SER A 53 7.76 -1.72 1.83
C SER A 53 8.25 -3.11 2.21
N SER A 54 7.45 -3.88 2.96
CA SER A 54 7.87 -5.18 3.48
C SER A 54 7.44 -6.34 2.57
N PRO A 55 8.36 -7.23 2.14
CA PRO A 55 8.01 -8.46 1.44
C PRO A 55 7.30 -9.49 2.34
N LEU A 56 7.31 -9.29 3.68
CA LEU A 56 6.56 -10.13 4.62
C LEU A 56 5.05 -9.81 4.64
N SER A 57 4.66 -8.67 4.08
CA SER A 57 3.25 -8.30 3.96
C SER A 57 2.57 -9.18 2.92
N ARG A 58 1.52 -9.90 3.34
CA ARG A 58 0.68 -10.69 2.42
C ARG A 58 0.10 -9.82 1.31
N ASN A 59 -0.32 -8.60 1.62
CA ASN A 59 -0.84 -7.64 0.65
C ASN A 59 0.25 -7.17 -0.33
N HIS A 60 1.48 -7.00 0.15
CA HIS A 60 2.61 -6.67 -0.72
C HIS A 60 2.89 -7.79 -1.72
N THR A 61 2.96 -9.03 -1.25
CA THR A 61 3.16 -10.22 -2.09
C THR A 61 2.04 -10.41 -3.09
N ALA A 62 0.78 -10.34 -2.64
CA ALA A 62 -0.38 -10.42 -3.53
C ALA A 62 -0.33 -9.34 -4.61
N GLY A 63 -0.08 -8.08 -4.22
CA GLY A 63 0.06 -6.98 -5.17
C GLY A 63 1.18 -7.21 -6.18
N ARG A 64 2.33 -7.75 -5.75
CA ARG A 64 3.46 -8.05 -6.64
C ARG A 64 3.11 -9.11 -7.68
N LEU A 65 2.43 -10.18 -7.26
CA LEU A 65 1.98 -11.23 -8.17
C LEU A 65 0.94 -10.71 -9.17
N LEU A 66 -0.03 -9.91 -8.71
CA LEU A 66 -1.00 -9.23 -9.59
C LEU A 66 -0.29 -8.27 -10.58
N GLY A 67 0.71 -7.52 -10.11
CA GLY A 67 1.51 -6.62 -10.94
C GLY A 67 2.25 -7.37 -12.06
N ALA A 68 2.74 -8.58 -11.74
CA ALA A 68 3.43 -9.49 -12.66
C ALA A 68 2.50 -10.20 -13.66
N GLY A 69 1.18 -9.97 -13.57
CA GLY A 69 0.19 -10.47 -14.54
C GLY A 69 -0.53 -11.75 -14.14
N LEU A 70 -0.34 -12.25 -12.91
CA LEU A 70 -1.13 -13.37 -12.40
C LEU A 70 -2.58 -12.92 -12.18
N SER A 71 -3.51 -13.83 -12.42
CA SER A 71 -4.91 -13.67 -12.09
C SER A 71 -5.15 -13.78 -10.59
N GLU A 72 -6.26 -13.23 -10.11
CA GLU A 72 -6.68 -13.32 -8.70
C GLU A 72 -6.74 -14.78 -8.21
N ALA A 73 -7.21 -15.69 -9.06
CA ALA A 73 -7.33 -17.10 -8.74
C ALA A 73 -5.98 -17.81 -8.60
N GLU A 74 -4.93 -17.33 -9.28
CA GLU A 74 -3.56 -17.83 -9.13
C GLU A 74 -2.91 -17.25 -7.87
N VAL A 75 -3.12 -15.96 -7.59
CA VAL A 75 -2.61 -15.29 -6.38
C VAL A 75 -3.20 -15.90 -5.11
N ALA A 76 -4.49 -16.25 -5.11
CA ALA A 76 -5.15 -16.86 -3.95
C ALA A 76 -4.62 -18.26 -3.59
N ARG A 77 -3.89 -18.91 -4.51
CA ARG A 77 -3.30 -20.25 -4.33
C ARG A 77 -1.81 -20.23 -4.02
N ALA A 78 -1.16 -19.07 -4.14
CA ALA A 78 0.26 -18.86 -3.90
C ALA A 78 0.57 -18.58 -2.43
#